data_AF-A0A0F9GSB8-F1
#
_entry.id   AF-A0A0F9GSB8-F1
#
_cell.length_a   1.000
_cell.length_b   1.000
_cell.length_c   1.000
_cell.angle_alpha   90.00
_cell.angle_beta   90.00
_cell.angle_gamma   90.00
#
_symmetry.space_group_name_H-M   'P 1'
#
loop_
_entity.id
_entity.type
_entity.pdbx_description
1 polymer ?
#
loop_
_entity_poly.entity_id
_entity_poly.type
_entity_poly.pdbx_seq_one_letter_code
_entity_poly.pdbx_strand_id
1 'polypeptide(L)' 'MTFTLDDDGTLDTIVTCDECGAQHRYNPDPPLDDHDTNCGDSCECSDARIEWALQDAEETHECQTE' A
#
# COMPACT_ATOMS: atom_id res chain seq x y z
N MET A 1 3.48 0.77 15.38
CA MET A 1 3.49 1.41 14.05
C MET A 1 2.09 1.70 13.59
N THR A 2 1.81 2.97 13.32
CA THR A 2 0.60 3.41 12.65
C THR A 2 0.97 3.79 11.22
N PHE A 3 0.16 3.37 10.27
CA PHE A 3 0.32 3.70 8.87
C PHE A 3 -0.81 4.59 8.40
N THR A 4 -0.49 5.55 7.54
CA THR A 4 -1.44 6.48 6.93
C THR A 4 -1.42 6.29 5.43
N LEU A 5 -2.57 6.47 4.80
CA LEU A 5 -2.72 6.41 3.34
C LEU A 5 -2.54 7.83 2.79
N ASP A 6 -1.68 7.94 1.79
CA ASP A 6 -1.44 9.18 1.04
C ASP A 6 -1.88 8.99 -0.42
N ASP A 7 -2.46 10.04 -0.99
CA ASP A 7 -2.93 10.09 -2.38
C ASP A 7 -2.23 11.27 -3.07
N ASP A 8 -1.22 10.97 -3.88
CA ASP A 8 -0.44 11.95 -4.66
C ASP A 8 -1.14 12.28 -6.00
N GLY A 9 -2.42 11.93 -6.15
CA GLY A 9 -3.17 12.03 -7.39
C GLY A 9 -2.78 11.00 -8.46
N THR A 10 -2.03 9.97 -8.08
CA THR A 10 -1.74 8.79 -8.93
C THR A 10 -2.67 7.63 -8.57
N LEU A 11 -2.71 6.58 -9.40
CA LEU A 11 -3.50 5.37 -9.09
C LEU A 11 -2.81 4.47 -8.05
N ASP A 12 -1.69 4.92 -7.50
CA ASP A 12 -0.84 4.16 -6.59
C ASP A 12 -1.35 4.31 -5.16
N THR A 13 -1.24 3.23 -4.38
CA THR A 13 -1.52 3.30 -2.94
C THR A 13 -0.23 3.61 -2.22
N ILE A 14 -0.16 4.80 -1.59
CA ILE A 14 1.01 5.21 -0.83
C ILE A 14 0.72 4.99 0.66
N VAL A 15 1.56 4.21 1.31
CA VAL A 15 1.47 3.93 2.75
C VAL A 15 2.64 4.60 3.45
N THR A 16 2.36 5.52 4.37
CA THR A 16 3.38 6.24 5.14
C THR A 16 3.38 5.80 6.59
N CYS A 17 4.54 5.40 7.10
CA CYS A 17 4.73 5.11 8.51
C CYS A 17 4.80 6.41 9.33
N ASP A 18 3.93 6.56 10.31
CA ASP A 18 3.91 7.76 11.18
C ASP A 18 5.11 7.84 12.14
N GLU A 19 5.74 6.69 12.44
CA GLU A 19 6.85 6.65 13.40
C GLU A 19 8.20 7.08 12.82
N CYS A 20 8.55 6.61 11.61
CA CYS A 20 9.82 6.94 10.96
C CYS A 20 9.69 7.82 9.71
N GLY A 21 8.46 8.07 9.23
CA GLY A 21 8.21 8.84 8.01
C GLY A 21 8.52 8.11 6.71
N ALA A 22 8.80 6.80 6.75
CA ALA A 22 9.05 6.01 5.54
C ALA A 22 7.77 5.85 4.71
N GLN A 23 7.91 5.98 3.39
CA GLN A 23 6.81 5.83 2.43
C GLN A 23 7.01 4.58 1.57
N HIS A 24 5.96 3.77 1.46
CA HIS A 24 5.89 2.62 0.55
C HIS A 24 4.86 2.90 -0.54
N ARG A 25 5.21 2.62 -1.80
CA ARG A 25 4.31 2.81 -2.94
C ARG A 25 3.91 1.46 -3.53
N TYR A 26 2.61 1.25 -3.63
CA TYR A 26 2.01 0.04 -4.19
C TYR A 26 1.28 0.39 -5.49
N ASN A 27 1.88 0.02 -6.63
CA ASN A 27 1.33 0.27 -7.95
C ASN A 27 0.35 -0.83 -8.36
N PRO A 28 -0.80 -0.49 -8.99
CA PRO A 28 -1.72 -1.45 -9.60
C PRO A 28 -1.27 -1.94 -11.00
N ASP A 29 0.00 -1.80 -11.40
CA ASP A 29 0.41 -2.10 -12.78
C ASP A 29 0.34 -3.62 -13.07
N PRO A 30 -0.32 -4.07 -14.16
CA PRO A 30 -0.46 -5.48 -14.46
C PRO A 30 0.77 -6.05 -15.20
N PRO A 31 1.05 -7.37 -15.11
CA PRO A 31 0.39 -8.40 -14.32
C PRO A 31 1.18 -8.66 -13.04
N LEU A 32 0.55 -8.42 -11.89
CA LEU A 32 1.08 -8.86 -10.60
C LEU A 32 1.04 -10.39 -10.59
N ASP A 33 2.22 -11.00 -10.66
CA ASP A 33 2.45 -12.40 -10.35
C ASP A 33 1.96 -12.62 -8.90
N ASP A 34 0.90 -13.42 -8.75
CA ASP A 34 0.46 -14.10 -7.52
C ASP A 34 -0.25 -13.33 -6.37
N HIS A 35 -0.70 -12.09 -6.56
CA HIS A 35 -1.73 -11.54 -5.66
C HIS A 35 -2.85 -10.86 -6.45
N ASP A 36 -4.03 -11.48 -6.41
CA ASP A 36 -5.29 -11.20 -7.13
C ASP A 36 -5.88 -9.81 -6.75
N THR A 37 -5.08 -8.75 -6.87
CA THR A 37 -5.49 -7.34 -6.66
C THR A 37 -5.89 -6.66 -7.97
N ASN A 38 -5.93 -7.44 -9.07
CA ASN A 38 -6.26 -6.97 -10.41
C ASN A 38 -7.78 -6.88 -10.62
N CYS A 39 -8.44 -6.02 -9.86
CA CYS A 39 -9.79 -5.61 -10.15
C CYS A 39 -9.77 -4.29 -10.91
N GLY A 40 -10.05 -4.34 -12.21
CA GLY A 40 -10.29 -3.13 -12.98
C GLY A 40 -11.48 -2.33 -12.42
N ASP A 41 -11.32 -1.01 -12.33
CA ASP A 41 -12.32 0.07 -12.16
C ASP A 41 -13.51 -0.16 -11.20
N SER A 42 -13.46 -1.18 -10.35
CA SER A 42 -14.48 -1.44 -9.35
C SER A 42 -13.96 -0.96 -8.00
N CYS A 43 -14.60 0.06 -7.44
CA CYS A 43 -14.26 0.66 -6.15
C CYS A 43 -14.02 -0.38 -5.04
N GLU A 44 -14.71 -1.53 -5.08
CA GLU A 44 -14.62 -2.57 -4.05
C GLU A 44 -13.23 -3.21 -3.89
N CYS A 45 -12.38 -3.14 -4.91
CA CYS A 45 -11.02 -3.68 -4.81
C CYS A 45 -9.97 -2.62 -4.50
N SER A 46 -10.35 -1.34 -4.49
CA SER A 46 -9.47 -0.30 -3.95
C SER A 46 -9.31 -0.51 -2.44
N ASP A 47 -10.38 -0.89 -1.74
CA ASP A 47 -10.33 -1.27 -0.32
C ASP A 47 -9.45 -2.51 -0.09
N ALA A 48 -9.64 -3.59 -0.85
CA ALA A 48 -8.83 -4.81 -0.68
C ALA A 48 -7.33 -4.58 -0.96
N ARG A 49 -7.00 -3.72 -1.93
CA ARG A 49 -5.62 -3.31 -2.22
C ARG A 49 -5.03 -2.47 -1.09
N ILE A 50 -5.82 -1.54 -0.54
CA ILE A 50 -5.43 -0.72 0.61
C ILE A 50 -5.18 -1.60 1.83
N GLU A 51 -6.08 -2.55 2.12
CA GLU A 51 -5.93 -3.49 3.22
C GLU A 51 -4.68 -4.35 3.06
N TRP A 52 -4.43 -4.89 1.86
CA TRP A 52 -3.20 -5.63 1.57
C TRP A 52 -1.94 -4.75 1.72
N ALA A 53 -1.96 -3.53 1.18
CA ALA A 53 -0.83 -2.60 1.27
C ALA A 53 -0.51 -2.21 2.71
N LEU A 54 -1.55 -2.00 3.54
CA LEU A 54 -1.39 -1.76 4.97
C LEU A 54 -0.83 -2.99 5.67
N GLN A 55 -1.33 -4.18 5.37
CA GLN A 55 -0.86 -5.43 5.96
C GLN A 55 0.60 -5.73 5.56
N ASP A 56 0.97 -5.58 4.29
CA ASP A 56 2.35 -5.77 3.82
C ASP A 56 3.29 -4.75 4.47
N ALA A 57 2.86 -3.49 4.59
CA ALA A 57 3.61 -2.50 5.34
C ALA A 57 3.75 -2.92 6.81
N GLU A 58 2.71 -3.43 7.46
CA GLU A 58 2.81 -3.91 8.85
C GLU A 58 3.72 -5.13 9.02
N GLU A 59 3.73 -6.07 8.07
CA GLU A 59 4.52 -7.30 8.14
C GLU A 59 5.99 -7.12 7.72
N THR A 60 6.25 -6.23 6.75
CA THR A 60 7.56 -6.05 6.13
C THR A 60 8.28 -4.78 6.59
N HIS A 61 7.55 -3.76 7.07
CA HIS A 61 8.18 -2.50 7.47
C HIS A 61 8.80 -2.59 8.86
N GLU A 62 10.12 -2.58 8.89
CA GLU A 62 10.89 -2.35 10.11
C GLU A 62 11.37 -0.90 10.11
N CYS A 63 10.86 -0.09 11.05
CA CYS A 63 11.45 1.22 11.33
C CYS A 63 12.92 1.01 11.69
N GLN A 64 13.85 1.43 10.83
CA GLN A 64 15.26 1.48 11.20
C GLN A 64 15.44 2.63 12.18
N THR A 65 15.22 2.35 13.47
CA THR A 65 15.63 3.22 14.56
C THR A 65 17.16 3.29 14.56
N GLU A 66 17.69 4.44 14.15
CA GLU A 66 19.11 4.81 14.32
C GLU A 66 19.48 4.98 15.80
#